data_AF-A0A858U2Q1-F1
#
_entry.id   AF-A0A858U2Q1-F1
#
_cell.length_a   1.000
_cell.length_b   1.000
_cell.length_c   1.000
_cell.angle_alpha   90.00
_cell.angle_beta   90.00
_cell.angle_gamma   90.00
#
_symmetry.space_group_name_H-M   'P 1'
#
loop_
_entity.id
_entity.type
_entity.pdbx_description
1 polymer ?
#
loop_
_entity_poly.entity_id
_entity_poly.type
_entity_poly.pdbx_seq_one_letter_code
_entity_poly.pdbx_strand_id
1 'polypeptide(L)'
;MEIKNDNNQTRKIEVNMDDIFRNPIQKFYEPLVENIKDKFDKVFKEKITNEADKALFEEYKRNEITVNSLENEILTNKKENKITARKVANGFIIAFSIVIIGLFFMSYLIKNKKIIKEFNKFASEREEKIAALLYRNNQILVQIYSRYSLQDIKDFVLKELQINKIYNYDWKELKTFIDNSKFACFYAVNKYDIRNSHYYDLLYSTLEWRNIVTYGYRTVTYKSGDSVRTITITAEHVEPTPFVTIKNATSITTNYLPDFSFVEDSSKVMTLKEYDKALKKGNFVLENPEFHRYYGFDFNDKVKMFTYFTASVQEKFIEYEKYMLSKGERTYPLSKINTNLYSSREYDNSLLFFSSIHNWLPYEINLEDRWTIEEINEALISKMIYLLKPTFKSLTKAYLNNYIASENFTELGSRYVSTYKDIKSVSKDVNINQIYWLNKIIGGRIFSLITKRADRNTIYEIIGSDFTNSTTELIVKLTSFEAHNEIDVVFKQGYSVEVPYVRYYKFSELKKTFTNQKFVLSTEGAEIYAYDDNNSHAISALGNADLNPDNDNNGITFNVQAASNFVELQKAIRIINSFYRRLPELKNNSKFLIDNYGISIHINNLDDTKVSLRMIDQVLNGII
;
A
#
# COMPACT_ATOMS: atom_id res chain seq x y z
N MET A 1 -53.61 13.89 11.09
CA MET A 1 -53.01 12.78 11.85
C MET A 1 -52.55 11.76 10.82
N GLU A 2 -51.34 11.95 10.29
CA GLU A 2 -50.74 11.04 9.31
C GLU A 2 -49.32 10.76 9.77
N ILE A 3 -49.06 9.50 10.10
CA ILE A 3 -47.74 9.02 10.48
C ILE A 3 -47.03 8.65 9.19
N LYS A 4 -46.03 9.45 8.78
CA LYS A 4 -45.10 9.03 7.75
C LYS A 4 -44.17 7.97 8.34
N ASN A 5 -44.27 6.75 7.83
CA ASN A 5 -43.33 5.68 8.10
C ASN A 5 -42.01 5.95 7.37
N ASP A 6 -41.11 6.71 7.99
CA ASP A 6 -39.70 6.74 7.59
C ASP A 6 -39.01 5.43 8.03
N ASN A 7 -39.33 4.35 7.32
CA ASN A 7 -38.76 3.02 7.53
C ASN A 7 -37.88 2.60 6.34
N ASN A 8 -37.00 3.49 5.90
CA ASN A 8 -35.81 3.12 5.14
C ASN A 8 -34.76 2.50 6.10
N GLN A 9 -35.10 1.35 6.68
CA GLN A 9 -34.08 0.45 7.17
C GLN A 9 -33.31 -0.07 5.96
N THR A 10 -32.09 0.41 5.76
CA THR A 10 -31.11 -0.22 4.87
C THR A 10 -31.03 -1.69 5.24
N ARG A 11 -31.55 -2.57 4.37
CA ARG A 11 -31.52 -4.02 4.60
C ARG A 11 -30.05 -4.43 4.61
N LYS A 12 -29.52 -4.71 5.80
CA LYS A 12 -28.20 -5.33 5.98
C LYS A 12 -28.14 -6.60 5.14
N ILE A 13 -27.33 -6.58 4.09
CA ILE A 13 -27.02 -7.78 3.34
C ILE A 13 -25.88 -8.47 4.09
N GLU A 14 -26.23 -9.43 4.94
CA GLU A 14 -25.26 -10.28 5.64
C GLU A 14 -24.64 -11.27 4.65
N VAL A 15 -23.33 -11.51 4.78
CA VAL A 15 -22.61 -12.47 3.94
C VAL A 15 -23.09 -13.87 4.28
N ASN A 16 -23.77 -14.55 3.35
CA ASN A 16 -24.18 -15.93 3.54
C ASN A 16 -23.02 -16.85 3.11
N MET A 17 -22.18 -17.18 4.09
CA MET A 17 -21.01 -18.04 3.92
C MET A 17 -21.36 -19.51 3.61
N ASP A 18 -22.61 -19.95 3.69
CA ASP A 18 -23.01 -21.31 3.34
C ASP A 18 -23.42 -21.45 1.86
N ASP A 19 -24.21 -20.50 1.35
CA ASP A 19 -24.77 -20.49 -0.01
C ASP A 19 -23.85 -19.90 -1.09
N ILE A 20 -22.66 -19.41 -0.72
CA ILE A 20 -21.69 -18.76 -1.64
C ILE A 20 -21.46 -19.57 -2.92
N PHE A 21 -21.26 -20.89 -2.87
CA PHE A 21 -21.07 -21.72 -4.08
C PHE A 21 -22.28 -21.78 -5.02
N ARG A 22 -23.49 -21.47 -4.54
CA ARG A 22 -24.71 -21.46 -5.36
C ARG A 22 -24.82 -20.18 -6.18
N ASN A 23 -24.47 -19.03 -5.60
CA ASN A 23 -24.46 -17.74 -6.27
C ASN A 23 -23.39 -16.82 -5.66
N PRO A 24 -22.11 -16.94 -6.07
CA PRO A 24 -21.01 -16.17 -5.49
C PRO A 24 -21.17 -14.66 -5.67
N ILE A 25 -21.89 -14.23 -6.71
CA ILE A 25 -22.10 -12.81 -7.00
C ILE A 25 -23.00 -12.17 -5.93
N GLN A 26 -24.21 -12.71 -5.75
CA GLN A 26 -25.21 -12.12 -4.85
C GLN A 26 -25.04 -12.52 -3.37
N LYS A 27 -24.34 -13.63 -3.09
CA LYS A 27 -24.15 -14.14 -1.71
C LYS A 27 -22.80 -13.80 -1.10
N PHE A 28 -21.84 -13.34 -1.90
CA PHE A 28 -20.49 -13.04 -1.44
C PHE A 28 -19.95 -11.71 -2.01
N TYR A 29 -19.93 -11.50 -3.33
CA TYR A 29 -19.38 -10.27 -3.92
C TYR A 29 -20.14 -8.98 -3.55
N GLU A 30 -21.43 -8.91 -3.90
CA GLU A 30 -22.26 -7.73 -3.64
C GLU A 30 -22.34 -7.40 -2.13
N PRO A 31 -22.62 -8.36 -1.22
CA PRO A 31 -22.61 -8.09 0.22
C PRO A 31 -21.28 -7.52 0.71
N LEU A 32 -20.14 -8.09 0.29
CA LEU A 32 -18.83 -7.62 0.75
C LEU A 32 -18.50 -6.21 0.26
N VAL A 33 -18.80 -5.89 -1.00
CA VAL A 33 -18.46 -4.58 -1.61
C VAL A 33 -19.39 -3.46 -1.12
N GLU A 34 -20.68 -3.73 -0.98
CA GLU A 34 -21.66 -2.71 -0.57
C GLU A 34 -21.50 -2.32 0.91
N ASN A 35 -21.14 -3.27 1.78
CA ASN A 35 -20.94 -3.00 3.22
C ASN A 35 -19.61 -2.32 3.56
N ILE A 36 -18.65 -2.15 2.63
CA ILE A 36 -17.30 -1.61 2.95
C ILE A 36 -17.38 -0.25 3.66
N LYS A 37 -18.23 0.66 3.18
CA LYS A 37 -18.40 1.99 3.78
C LYS A 37 -18.96 1.88 5.20
N ASP A 38 -20.09 1.20 5.38
CA ASP A 38 -20.75 1.05 6.67
C ASP A 38 -19.83 0.38 7.71
N LYS A 39 -18.96 -0.56 7.29
CA LYS A 39 -17.96 -1.17 8.16
C LYS A 39 -16.81 -0.21 8.50
N PHE A 40 -16.36 0.61 7.54
CA PHE A 40 -15.39 1.68 7.82
C PHE A 40 -15.94 2.70 8.82
N ASP A 41 -17.15 3.20 8.60
CA ASP A 41 -17.77 4.22 9.46
C ASP A 41 -17.95 3.70 10.90
N LYS A 42 -18.28 2.40 11.05
CA LYS A 42 -18.28 1.71 12.34
C LYS A 42 -16.88 1.64 12.97
N VAL A 43 -15.87 1.18 12.23
CA VAL A 43 -14.48 1.09 12.73
C VAL A 43 -13.94 2.46 13.15
N PHE A 44 -14.17 3.50 12.34
CA PHE A 44 -13.79 4.87 12.64
C PHE A 44 -14.44 5.33 13.96
N LYS A 45 -15.74 5.10 14.12
CA LYS A 45 -16.49 5.48 15.33
C LYS A 45 -16.04 4.71 16.59
N GLU A 46 -15.75 3.42 16.48
CA GLU A 46 -15.43 2.55 17.63
C GLU A 46 -13.94 2.52 18.01
N LYS A 47 -13.04 2.81 17.05
CA LYS A 47 -11.58 2.71 17.26
C LYS A 47 -10.84 4.04 17.19
N ILE A 48 -11.30 4.97 16.37
CA ILE A 48 -10.58 6.23 16.07
C ILE A 48 -11.20 7.42 16.82
N THR A 49 -12.53 7.49 16.97
CA THR A 49 -13.21 8.57 17.74
C THR A 49 -13.53 8.19 19.19
N ASN A 50 -12.68 7.39 19.84
CA ASN A 50 -12.90 6.95 21.23
C ASN A 50 -12.86 8.14 22.22
N GLU A 51 -13.41 7.98 23.43
CA GLU A 51 -13.58 9.06 24.41
C GLU A 51 -12.28 9.81 24.74
N ALA A 52 -11.13 9.12 24.69
CA ALA A 52 -9.79 9.69 24.88
C ALA A 52 -9.46 10.84 23.89
N ASP A 53 -10.03 10.83 22.69
CA ASP A 53 -9.77 11.83 21.64
C ASP A 53 -10.81 12.93 21.57
N LYS A 54 -11.90 12.81 22.34
CA LYS A 54 -13.02 13.77 22.27
C LYS A 54 -12.55 15.21 22.47
N ALA A 55 -11.55 15.44 23.32
CA ALA A 55 -10.94 16.75 23.50
C ALA A 55 -10.23 17.28 22.23
N LEU A 56 -9.48 16.42 21.53
CA LEU A 56 -8.79 16.77 20.27
C LEU A 56 -9.79 17.03 19.14
N PHE A 57 -10.84 16.20 19.01
CA PHE A 57 -11.91 16.40 18.02
C PHE A 57 -12.68 17.71 18.25
N GLU A 58 -12.99 18.06 19.50
CA GLU A 58 -13.66 19.33 19.81
C GLU A 58 -12.72 20.54 19.69
N GLU A 59 -11.41 20.38 19.93
CA GLU A 59 -10.41 21.42 19.61
C GLU A 59 -10.35 21.69 18.11
N TYR A 60 -10.22 20.64 17.30
CA TYR A 60 -10.22 20.71 15.84
C TYR A 60 -11.46 21.44 15.29
N LYS A 61 -12.67 21.05 15.71
CA LYS A 61 -13.93 21.68 15.27
C LYS A 61 -14.00 23.17 15.65
N ARG A 62 -13.56 23.53 16.85
CA ARG A 62 -13.51 24.93 17.32
C ARG A 62 -12.53 25.76 16.49
N ASN A 63 -11.38 25.19 16.12
CA ASN A 63 -10.42 25.85 15.26
C ASN A 63 -11.02 26.06 13.85
N GLU A 64 -11.70 25.07 13.27
CA GLU A 64 -12.39 25.20 11.97
C GLU A 64 -13.47 26.28 11.97
N ILE A 65 -14.29 26.35 13.02
CA ILE A 65 -15.29 27.44 13.22
C ILE A 65 -14.60 28.81 13.28
N THR A 66 -13.44 28.89 13.95
CA THR A 66 -12.68 30.13 14.08
C THR A 66 -12.04 30.56 12.76
N VAL A 67 -11.47 29.62 12.00
CA VAL A 67 -10.95 29.85 10.63
C VAL A 67 -12.06 30.40 9.73
N ASN A 68 -13.22 29.74 9.68
CA ASN A 68 -14.39 30.21 8.93
C ASN A 68 -14.82 31.63 9.33
N SER A 69 -14.76 31.98 10.62
CA SER A 69 -15.08 33.34 11.09
C SER A 69 -14.07 34.36 10.57
N LEU A 70 -12.76 34.07 10.67
CA LEU A 70 -11.69 34.96 10.22
C LEU A 70 -11.70 35.17 8.70
N GLU A 71 -11.96 34.12 7.91
CA GLU A 71 -12.15 34.20 6.46
C GLU A 71 -13.34 35.11 6.11
N ASN A 72 -14.47 34.94 6.81
CA ASN A 72 -15.65 35.78 6.61
C ASN A 72 -15.43 37.25 7.03
N GLU A 73 -14.64 37.52 8.08
CA GLU A 73 -14.21 38.88 8.44
C GLU A 73 -13.37 39.52 7.31
N ILE A 74 -12.41 38.80 6.73
CA ILE A 74 -11.61 39.29 5.59
C ILE A 74 -12.52 39.60 4.40
N LEU A 75 -13.42 38.67 4.03
CA LEU A 75 -14.35 38.84 2.90
C LEU A 75 -15.31 40.01 3.11
N THR A 76 -15.82 40.19 4.32
CA THR A 76 -16.75 41.28 4.67
C THR A 76 -16.04 42.62 4.63
N ASN A 77 -14.89 42.76 5.32
CA ASN A 77 -14.11 43.99 5.33
C ASN A 77 -13.63 44.38 3.92
N LYS A 78 -13.27 43.41 3.07
CA LYS A 78 -12.92 43.61 1.65
C LYS A 78 -14.07 44.21 0.83
N LYS A 79 -15.31 43.77 1.09
CA LYS A 79 -16.54 44.28 0.46
C LYS A 79 -16.88 45.68 0.97
N GLU A 80 -16.91 45.88 2.29
CA GLU A 80 -17.22 47.17 2.94
C GLU A 80 -16.26 48.28 2.50
N ASN A 81 -14.95 48.02 2.55
CA ASN A 81 -13.93 48.97 2.11
C ASN A 81 -13.82 49.11 0.58
N LYS A 82 -14.62 48.34 -0.19
CA LYS A 82 -14.67 48.32 -1.66
C LYS A 82 -13.28 48.12 -2.29
N ILE A 83 -12.47 47.25 -1.70
CA ILE A 83 -11.03 47.12 -2.00
C ILE A 83 -10.77 46.80 -3.48
N THR A 84 -11.56 45.91 -4.08
CA THR A 84 -11.46 45.59 -5.51
C THR A 84 -11.70 46.82 -6.38
N ALA A 85 -12.76 47.60 -6.12
CA ALA A 85 -13.05 48.82 -6.85
C ALA A 85 -11.96 49.89 -6.66
N ARG A 86 -11.36 49.99 -5.46
CA ARG A 86 -10.23 50.91 -5.20
C ARG A 86 -8.94 50.48 -5.92
N LYS A 87 -8.65 49.18 -6.00
CA LYS A 87 -7.52 48.65 -6.79
C LYS A 87 -7.69 48.97 -8.27
N VAL A 88 -8.88 48.72 -8.82
CA VAL A 88 -9.24 49.06 -10.22
C VAL A 88 -9.18 50.57 -10.47
N ALA A 89 -9.78 51.39 -9.60
CA ALA A 89 -9.73 52.84 -9.70
C ALA A 89 -8.29 53.38 -9.65
N ASN A 90 -7.42 52.80 -8.82
CA ASN A 90 -6.00 53.17 -8.80
C ASN A 90 -5.29 52.83 -10.12
N GLY A 91 -5.61 51.70 -10.74
CA GLY A 91 -5.11 51.34 -12.08
C GLY A 91 -5.51 52.36 -13.14
N PHE A 92 -6.79 52.73 -13.19
CA PHE A 92 -7.28 53.78 -14.07
C PHE A 92 -6.64 55.15 -13.79
N ILE A 93 -6.54 55.54 -12.51
CA ILE A 93 -5.89 56.81 -12.13
C ILE A 93 -4.43 56.84 -12.62
N ILE A 94 -3.67 55.76 -12.45
CA ILE A 94 -2.29 55.67 -12.94
C ILE A 94 -2.23 55.82 -14.46
N ALA A 95 -3.10 55.13 -15.19
CA ALA A 95 -3.17 55.24 -16.65
C ALA A 95 -3.53 56.67 -17.11
N PHE A 96 -4.58 57.28 -16.57
CA PHE A 96 -4.99 58.64 -16.94
C PHE A 96 -3.99 59.72 -16.51
N SER A 97 -3.24 59.51 -15.41
CA SER A 97 -2.18 60.42 -14.95
C SER A 97 -1.01 60.52 -15.93
N ILE A 98 -0.83 59.52 -16.80
CA ILE A 98 0.21 59.48 -17.84
C ILE A 98 -0.26 60.16 -19.13
N VAL A 99 -1.58 60.22 -19.39
CA VAL A 99 -2.13 60.54 -20.72
C VAL A 99 -2.73 61.96 -20.83
N ILE A 100 -3.43 62.48 -19.82
CA ILE A 100 -4.36 63.62 -20.05
C ILE A 100 -3.94 64.94 -19.39
N ILE A 101 -3.57 64.96 -18.10
CA ILE A 101 -2.90 66.07 -17.37
C ILE A 101 -2.59 65.56 -15.96
N GLY A 102 -1.41 65.90 -15.43
CA GLY A 102 -0.88 65.33 -14.19
C GLY A 102 -1.53 65.80 -12.88
N LEU A 103 -1.16 65.11 -11.80
CA LEU A 103 -1.35 65.45 -10.37
C LEU A 103 -2.78 65.53 -9.80
N PHE A 104 -3.82 65.92 -10.54
CA PHE A 104 -5.16 66.16 -9.96
C PHE A 104 -5.75 64.94 -9.23
N PHE A 105 -5.58 63.74 -9.78
CA PHE A 105 -6.09 62.50 -9.19
C PHE A 105 -5.16 61.87 -8.12
N MET A 106 -4.00 62.47 -7.83
CA MET A 106 -2.99 61.88 -6.93
C MET A 106 -3.46 61.83 -5.47
N SER A 107 -4.30 62.78 -5.05
CA SER A 107 -4.96 62.79 -3.73
C SER A 107 -5.88 61.56 -3.52
N TYR A 108 -6.66 61.21 -4.54
CA TYR A 108 -7.50 60.01 -4.55
C TYR A 108 -6.67 58.73 -4.56
N LEU A 109 -5.56 58.71 -5.33
CA LEU A 109 -4.61 57.59 -5.33
C LEU A 109 -4.02 57.35 -3.94
N ILE A 110 -3.57 58.40 -3.24
CA ILE A 110 -3.03 58.32 -1.88
C ILE A 110 -4.09 57.81 -0.90
N LYS A 111 -5.31 58.36 -0.94
CA LYS A 111 -6.43 57.95 -0.07
C LYS A 111 -6.80 56.48 -0.27
N ASN A 112 -6.88 56.02 -1.52
CA ASN A 112 -7.12 54.62 -1.84
C ASN A 112 -5.95 53.71 -1.43
N LYS A 113 -4.70 54.12 -1.67
CA LYS A 113 -3.51 53.37 -1.24
C LYS A 113 -3.46 53.19 0.28
N LYS A 114 -3.84 54.21 1.05
CA LYS A 114 -3.95 54.12 2.53
C LYS A 114 -4.96 53.04 2.94
N ILE A 115 -6.20 53.11 2.44
CA ILE A 115 -7.26 52.13 2.74
C ILE A 115 -6.88 50.71 2.30
N ILE A 116 -6.23 50.56 1.13
CA ILE A 116 -5.73 49.25 0.67
C ILE A 116 -4.61 48.73 1.59
N LYS A 117 -3.70 49.59 2.06
CA LYS A 117 -2.63 49.19 3.01
C LYS A 117 -3.21 48.77 4.37
N GLU A 118 -4.21 49.50 4.87
CA GLU A 118 -4.92 49.18 6.11
C GLU A 118 -5.65 47.83 6.00
N PHE A 119 -6.38 47.60 4.90
CA PHE A 119 -6.98 46.29 4.61
C PHE A 119 -5.95 45.17 4.48
N ASN A 120 -4.86 45.38 3.73
CA ASN A 120 -3.82 44.36 3.57
C ASN A 120 -3.19 43.98 4.92
N LYS A 121 -3.00 44.94 5.83
CA LYS A 121 -2.54 44.67 7.21
C LYS A 121 -3.59 43.88 7.99
N PHE A 122 -4.85 44.32 7.98
CA PHE A 122 -5.98 43.64 8.63
C PHE A 122 -6.17 42.18 8.16
N ALA A 123 -5.94 41.92 6.86
CA ALA A 123 -6.00 40.59 6.25
C ALA A 123 -4.79 39.75 6.66
N SER A 124 -3.57 40.27 6.54
CA SER A 124 -2.33 39.57 6.91
C SER A 124 -2.33 39.12 8.38
N GLU A 125 -2.80 39.97 9.31
CA GLU A 125 -2.94 39.63 10.75
C GLU A 125 -3.97 38.51 11.03
N ARG A 126 -4.85 38.21 10.07
CA ARG A 126 -5.85 37.13 10.15
C ARG A 126 -5.39 35.88 9.40
N GLU A 127 -4.76 36.06 8.25
CA GLU A 127 -4.11 34.99 7.48
C GLU A 127 -3.04 34.29 8.32
N GLU A 128 -2.24 35.02 9.11
CA GLU A 128 -1.30 34.45 10.07
C GLU A 128 -1.98 33.61 11.17
N LYS A 129 -3.12 34.07 11.70
CA LYS A 129 -3.91 33.32 12.70
C LYS A 129 -4.57 32.08 12.09
N ILE A 130 -5.07 32.19 10.87
CA ILE A 130 -5.62 31.06 10.11
C ILE A 130 -4.52 30.01 9.89
N ALA A 131 -3.33 30.42 9.45
CA ALA A 131 -2.20 29.51 9.26
C ALA A 131 -1.79 28.80 10.57
N ALA A 132 -1.75 29.50 11.69
CA ALA A 132 -1.46 28.90 13.00
C ALA A 132 -2.54 27.89 13.46
N LEU A 133 -3.83 28.19 13.22
CA LEU A 133 -4.94 27.28 13.52
C LEU A 133 -4.94 26.05 12.62
N LEU A 134 -4.69 26.22 11.31
CA LEU A 134 -4.56 25.11 10.35
C LEU A 134 -3.36 24.22 10.69
N TYR A 135 -2.21 24.80 11.02
CA TYR A 135 -1.05 24.04 11.48
C TYR A 135 -1.37 23.21 12.73
N ARG A 136 -2.09 23.78 13.71
CA ARG A 136 -2.55 23.03 14.89
C ARG A 136 -3.55 21.93 14.52
N ASN A 137 -4.47 22.19 13.61
CA ASN A 137 -5.41 21.19 13.11
C ASN A 137 -4.69 20.02 12.41
N ASN A 138 -3.66 20.30 11.62
CA ASN A 138 -2.84 19.25 10.98
C ASN A 138 -2.13 18.37 12.02
N GLN A 139 -1.57 18.95 13.09
CA GLN A 139 -1.01 18.17 14.19
C GLN A 139 -2.06 17.27 14.85
N ILE A 140 -3.28 17.79 15.09
CA ILE A 140 -4.39 17.03 15.67
C ILE A 140 -4.80 15.87 14.75
N LEU A 141 -4.94 16.11 13.45
CA LEU A 141 -5.26 15.08 12.45
C LEU A 141 -4.20 13.97 12.43
N VAL A 142 -2.90 14.34 12.41
CA VAL A 142 -1.81 13.36 12.49
C VAL A 142 -1.89 12.55 13.79
N GLN A 143 -2.16 13.16 14.94
CA GLN A 143 -2.29 12.45 16.23
C GLN A 143 -3.50 11.51 16.32
N ILE A 144 -4.59 11.83 15.62
CA ILE A 144 -5.80 10.98 15.54
C ILE A 144 -5.56 9.79 14.61
N TYR A 145 -5.07 10.04 13.40
CA TYR A 145 -4.94 9.01 12.37
C TYR A 145 -3.70 8.12 12.53
N SER A 146 -2.63 8.60 13.18
CA SER A 146 -1.40 7.79 13.36
C SER A 146 -1.50 6.71 14.44
N ARG A 147 -2.64 6.58 15.12
CA ARG A 147 -2.88 5.57 16.16
C ARG A 147 -2.84 4.13 15.66
N TYR A 148 -3.15 3.95 14.39
CA TYR A 148 -3.22 2.69 13.69
C TYR A 148 -2.62 2.86 12.31
N SER A 149 -1.92 1.85 11.80
CA SER A 149 -1.50 1.84 10.39
C SER A 149 -2.69 1.65 9.45
N LEU A 150 -2.54 1.97 8.17
CA LEU A 150 -3.57 1.66 7.17
C LEU A 150 -3.81 0.15 7.00
N GLN A 151 -2.82 -0.70 7.31
CA GLN A 151 -3.00 -2.15 7.35
C GLN A 151 -3.91 -2.55 8.52
N ASP A 152 -3.77 -1.94 9.70
CA ASP A 152 -4.65 -2.22 10.86
C ASP A 152 -6.09 -1.78 10.58
N ILE A 153 -6.28 -0.60 9.98
CA ILE A 153 -7.61 -0.09 9.61
C ILE A 153 -8.27 -1.05 8.58
N LYS A 154 -7.51 -1.52 7.58
CA LYS A 154 -7.96 -2.55 6.63
C LYS A 154 -8.36 -3.84 7.36
N ASP A 155 -7.55 -4.30 8.31
CA ASP A 155 -7.80 -5.53 9.07
C ASP A 155 -9.03 -5.42 9.98
N PHE A 156 -9.28 -4.25 10.57
CA PHE A 156 -10.51 -3.99 11.33
C PHE A 156 -11.76 -4.01 10.44
N VAL A 157 -11.69 -3.44 9.24
CA VAL A 157 -12.82 -3.47 8.28
C VAL A 157 -13.06 -4.88 7.75
N LEU A 158 -12.01 -5.64 7.43
CA LEU A 158 -12.13 -7.05 7.05
C LEU A 158 -12.75 -7.88 8.18
N LYS A 159 -12.33 -7.66 9.44
CA LYS A 159 -12.92 -8.31 10.61
C LYS A 159 -14.41 -8.01 10.77
N GLU A 160 -14.83 -6.76 10.52
CA GLU A 160 -16.25 -6.38 10.47
C GLU A 160 -17.01 -7.00 9.30
N LEU A 161 -16.33 -7.44 8.24
CA LEU A 161 -16.86 -8.24 7.13
C LEU A 161 -16.74 -9.77 7.39
N GLN A 162 -16.44 -10.19 8.63
CA GLN A 162 -16.24 -11.59 9.05
C GLN A 162 -15.00 -12.28 8.42
N ILE A 163 -13.99 -11.50 8.01
CA ILE A 163 -12.73 -11.98 7.45
C ILE A 163 -11.62 -11.68 8.47
N ASN A 164 -11.12 -12.70 9.17
CA ASN A 164 -10.16 -12.52 10.27
C ASN A 164 -8.72 -12.68 9.78
N LYS A 165 -7.78 -11.87 10.29
CA LYS A 165 -6.35 -12.03 9.99
C LYS A 165 -5.76 -13.28 10.66
N ILE A 166 -4.92 -14.00 9.93
CA ILE A 166 -4.15 -15.16 10.41
C ILE A 166 -2.67 -14.79 10.43
N TYR A 167 -1.97 -15.12 11.53
CA TYR A 167 -0.54 -14.85 11.69
C TYR A 167 0.38 -16.06 11.46
N ASN A 168 -0.19 -17.25 11.27
CA ASN A 168 0.56 -18.46 10.94
C ASN A 168 0.68 -18.61 9.41
N TYR A 169 1.90 -18.79 8.90
CA TYR A 169 2.19 -18.83 7.47
C TYR A 169 2.91 -20.15 7.11
N ASP A 170 2.49 -20.82 6.03
CA ASP A 170 3.26 -21.93 5.44
C ASP A 170 3.97 -21.46 4.16
N TRP A 171 5.30 -21.58 4.14
CA TRP A 171 6.12 -21.24 2.98
C TRP A 171 5.80 -22.11 1.76
N LYS A 172 5.33 -23.34 1.94
CA LYS A 172 4.91 -24.24 0.85
C LYS A 172 3.71 -23.68 0.09
N GLU A 173 2.79 -23.01 0.79
CA GLU A 173 1.62 -22.37 0.18
C GLU A 173 2.01 -21.16 -0.68
N LEU A 174 3.18 -20.55 -0.46
CA LEU A 174 3.68 -19.41 -1.25
C LEU A 174 4.56 -19.82 -2.44
N LYS A 175 4.95 -21.09 -2.53
CA LYS A 175 5.89 -21.62 -3.53
C LYS A 175 5.46 -21.32 -4.98
N THR A 176 4.15 -21.29 -5.25
CA THR A 176 3.56 -20.91 -6.54
C THR A 176 4.06 -19.55 -7.08
N PHE A 177 4.41 -18.61 -6.20
CA PHE A 177 4.95 -17.30 -6.60
C PHE A 177 6.47 -17.31 -6.71
N ILE A 178 7.15 -17.98 -5.77
CA ILE A 178 8.62 -18.00 -5.63
C ILE A 178 9.29 -18.77 -6.77
N ASP A 179 8.69 -19.88 -7.22
CA ASP A 179 9.21 -20.72 -8.31
C ASP A 179 9.13 -20.03 -9.69
N ASN A 180 8.46 -18.88 -9.81
CA ASN A 180 8.40 -18.13 -11.04
C ASN A 180 9.76 -17.48 -11.33
N SER A 181 10.37 -17.76 -12.49
CA SER A 181 11.71 -17.25 -12.86
C SER A 181 11.83 -15.72 -12.92
N LYS A 182 10.71 -15.00 -12.92
CA LYS A 182 10.65 -13.53 -12.85
C LYS A 182 10.42 -13.00 -11.44
N PHE A 183 10.12 -13.83 -10.45
CA PHE A 183 9.91 -13.40 -9.07
C PHE A 183 11.18 -12.72 -8.52
N ALA A 184 10.99 -11.60 -7.82
CA ALA A 184 12.09 -10.84 -7.22
C ALA A 184 12.03 -10.86 -5.69
N CYS A 185 10.94 -10.39 -5.08
CA CYS A 185 10.70 -10.51 -3.64
C CYS A 185 9.21 -10.34 -3.29
N PHE A 186 8.82 -10.74 -2.08
CA PHE A 186 7.59 -10.25 -1.45
C PHE A 186 7.82 -8.85 -0.88
N TYR A 187 6.78 -8.01 -0.89
CA TYR A 187 6.69 -6.78 -0.09
C TYR A 187 5.79 -6.96 1.12
N ALA A 188 4.72 -7.76 0.96
CA ALA A 188 3.80 -8.10 2.03
C ALA A 188 3.13 -9.45 1.76
N VAL A 189 2.97 -10.22 2.81
CA VAL A 189 2.24 -11.49 2.83
C VAL A 189 1.21 -11.39 3.94
N ASN A 190 -0.04 -11.08 3.64
CA ASN A 190 -1.13 -11.17 4.61
C ASN A 190 -1.93 -12.45 4.39
N LYS A 191 -2.34 -13.12 5.47
CA LYS A 191 -3.19 -14.30 5.44
C LYS A 191 -4.49 -14.00 6.17
N TYR A 192 -5.62 -14.47 5.66
CA TYR A 192 -6.94 -14.28 6.24
C TYR A 192 -7.77 -15.56 6.21
N ASP A 193 -8.55 -15.77 7.27
CA ASP A 193 -9.59 -16.79 7.36
C ASP A 193 -10.82 -16.37 6.54
N ILE A 194 -11.40 -17.35 5.84
CA ILE A 194 -12.65 -17.19 5.10
C ILE A 194 -13.37 -18.53 5.00
N ARG A 195 -14.46 -18.71 5.75
CA ARG A 195 -15.33 -19.90 5.72
C ARG A 195 -14.57 -21.24 5.79
N ASN A 196 -13.93 -21.51 6.92
CA ASN A 196 -13.16 -22.75 7.19
C ASN A 196 -12.00 -22.99 6.20
N SER A 197 -11.59 -21.94 5.50
CA SER A 197 -10.53 -21.89 4.50
C SER A 197 -9.67 -20.65 4.74
N HIS A 198 -8.58 -20.50 3.99
CA HIS A 198 -7.75 -19.30 4.08
C HIS A 198 -7.34 -18.80 2.70
N TYR A 199 -7.22 -17.48 2.61
CA TYR A 199 -6.61 -16.83 1.45
C TYR A 199 -5.43 -15.95 1.86
N TYR A 200 -4.57 -15.71 0.90
CA TYR A 200 -3.44 -14.81 0.96
C TYR A 200 -3.71 -13.56 0.12
N ASP A 201 -3.47 -12.39 0.71
CA ASP A 201 -3.38 -11.10 0.01
C ASP A 201 -1.91 -10.69 -0.03
N LEU A 202 -1.31 -10.81 -1.20
CA LEU A 202 0.13 -10.71 -1.40
C LEU A 202 0.47 -9.44 -2.18
N LEU A 203 1.54 -8.76 -1.78
CA LEU A 203 2.31 -7.88 -2.65
C LEU A 203 3.67 -8.52 -2.92
N TYR A 204 4.06 -8.60 -4.20
CA TYR A 204 5.35 -9.11 -4.64
C TYR A 204 5.83 -8.35 -5.86
N SER A 205 7.13 -8.34 -6.13
CA SER A 205 7.67 -7.83 -7.40
C SER A 205 8.08 -8.94 -8.34
N THR A 206 8.04 -8.60 -9.63
CA THR A 206 8.74 -9.33 -10.68
C THR A 206 9.84 -8.46 -11.28
N LEU A 207 11.04 -9.03 -11.48
CA LEU A 207 12.13 -8.43 -12.24
C LEU A 207 12.09 -8.96 -13.68
N GLU A 208 11.88 -8.07 -14.64
CA GLU A 208 11.98 -8.37 -16.07
C GLU A 208 13.03 -7.47 -16.73
N TRP A 209 13.83 -8.04 -17.65
CA TRP A 209 14.68 -7.24 -18.53
C TRP A 209 13.99 -7.07 -19.87
N ARG A 210 13.88 -5.83 -20.35
CA ARG A 210 13.26 -5.49 -21.62
C ARG A 210 14.19 -4.58 -22.41
N ASN A 211 14.40 -4.88 -23.68
CA ASN A 211 15.21 -4.04 -24.57
C ASN A 211 14.42 -2.78 -24.93
N ILE A 212 14.96 -1.61 -24.57
CA ILE A 212 14.39 -0.30 -24.92
C ILE A 212 15.20 0.27 -26.07
N VAL A 213 14.51 0.65 -27.16
CA VAL A 213 15.13 1.26 -28.33
C VAL A 213 15.01 2.77 -28.22
N THR A 214 16.14 3.48 -28.25
CA THR A 214 16.18 4.94 -28.38
C THR A 214 16.76 5.35 -29.74
N TYR A 215 16.45 6.57 -30.17
CA TYR A 215 16.81 7.07 -31.51
C TYR A 215 17.55 8.40 -31.43
N GLY A 216 18.61 8.52 -32.22
CA GLY A 216 19.36 9.75 -32.44
C GLY A 216 19.23 10.19 -33.89
N TYR A 217 19.24 11.51 -34.10
CA TYR A 217 19.04 12.11 -35.42
C TYR A 217 20.15 13.11 -35.72
N ARG A 218 20.75 13.01 -36.91
CA ARG A 218 21.70 14.01 -37.41
C ARG A 218 21.28 14.49 -38.79
N THR A 219 20.98 15.78 -38.89
CA THR A 219 20.75 16.45 -40.17
C THR A 219 22.10 16.77 -40.82
N VAL A 220 22.28 16.35 -42.06
CA VAL A 220 23.49 16.57 -42.85
C VAL A 220 23.13 17.25 -44.16
N THR A 221 23.79 18.36 -44.44
CA THR A 221 23.67 19.09 -45.71
C THR A 221 24.93 18.87 -46.55
N TYR A 222 24.77 18.40 -47.79
CA TYR A 222 25.88 18.17 -48.72
C TYR A 222 25.53 18.68 -50.13
N LYS A 223 26.56 18.99 -50.92
CA LYS A 223 26.38 19.37 -52.34
C LYS A 223 26.35 18.12 -53.22
N SER A 224 25.43 18.08 -54.16
CA SER A 224 25.26 17.03 -55.16
C SER A 224 25.08 17.69 -56.52
N GLY A 225 26.18 17.89 -57.25
CA GLY A 225 26.23 18.82 -58.37
C GLY A 225 25.94 20.25 -57.91
N ASP A 226 25.17 20.99 -58.71
CA ASP A 226 24.75 22.36 -58.38
C ASP A 226 23.65 22.43 -57.30
N SER A 227 23.10 21.28 -56.89
CA SER A 227 22.05 21.22 -55.86
C SER A 227 22.63 21.02 -54.45
N VAL A 228 22.14 21.81 -53.49
CA VAL A 228 22.34 21.55 -52.05
C VAL A 228 21.23 20.60 -51.61
N ARG A 229 21.60 19.47 -51.01
CA ARG A 229 20.67 18.48 -50.46
C ARG A 229 20.87 18.33 -48.97
N THR A 230 19.77 18.18 -48.25
CA THR A 230 19.75 17.92 -46.81
C THR A 230 19.09 16.57 -46.57
N ILE A 231 19.76 15.71 -45.80
CA ILE A 231 19.24 14.41 -45.36
C ILE A 231 19.25 14.34 -43.84
N THR A 232 18.28 13.64 -43.25
CA THR A 232 18.28 13.30 -41.82
C THR A 232 18.67 11.85 -41.67
N ILE A 233 19.78 11.61 -40.97
CA ILE A 233 20.30 10.28 -40.67
C ILE A 233 19.78 9.87 -39.30
N THR A 234 19.08 8.74 -39.24
CA THR A 234 18.53 8.17 -37.99
C THR A 234 19.33 6.95 -37.56
N ALA A 235 19.93 7.03 -36.37
CA ALA A 235 20.54 5.90 -35.68
C ALA A 235 19.67 5.44 -34.52
N GLU A 236 19.88 4.21 -34.08
CA GLU A 236 19.15 3.59 -32.98
C GLU A 236 20.14 2.91 -32.03
N HIS A 237 19.81 2.90 -30.75
CA HIS A 237 20.52 2.22 -29.68
C HIS A 237 19.54 1.31 -28.94
N VAL A 238 19.99 0.16 -28.45
CA VAL A 238 19.14 -0.84 -27.78
C VAL A 238 19.73 -1.19 -26.42
N GLU A 239 19.18 -0.63 -25.34
CA GLU A 239 19.65 -0.86 -23.97
C GLU A 239 18.77 -1.88 -23.25
N PRO A 240 19.33 -2.97 -22.68
CA PRO A 240 18.59 -3.89 -21.82
C PRO A 240 18.24 -3.20 -20.49
N THR A 241 16.97 -2.84 -20.32
CA THR A 241 16.47 -2.09 -19.17
C THR A 241 15.79 -3.02 -18.15
N PRO A 242 16.12 -2.93 -16.85
CA PRO A 242 15.43 -3.69 -15.81
C PRO A 242 14.11 -3.02 -15.42
N PHE A 243 13.06 -3.80 -15.22
CA PHE A 243 11.74 -3.40 -14.72
C PHE A 243 11.41 -4.20 -13.47
N VAL A 244 11.24 -3.53 -12.33
CA VAL A 244 10.82 -4.14 -11.05
C VAL A 244 9.37 -3.74 -10.78
N THR A 245 8.44 -4.47 -11.39
CA THR A 245 6.99 -4.19 -11.31
C THR A 245 6.41 -4.85 -10.06
N ILE A 246 5.66 -4.09 -9.25
CA ILE A 246 4.92 -4.61 -8.10
C ILE A 246 3.57 -5.14 -8.57
N LYS A 247 3.19 -6.30 -8.04
CA LYS A 247 1.93 -7.00 -8.33
C LYS A 247 1.23 -7.33 -7.04
N ASN A 248 -0.09 -7.22 -7.06
CA ASN A 248 -0.96 -7.76 -6.03
C ASN A 248 -1.52 -9.09 -6.50
N ALA A 249 -1.48 -10.11 -5.64
CA ALA A 249 -2.11 -11.39 -5.90
C ALA A 249 -3.00 -11.82 -4.75
N THR A 250 -4.14 -12.39 -5.11
CA THR A 250 -5.01 -13.13 -4.20
C THR A 250 -4.78 -14.62 -4.46
N SER A 251 -4.43 -15.40 -3.44
CA SER A 251 -4.26 -16.85 -3.56
C SER A 251 -5.09 -17.58 -2.53
N ILE A 252 -5.74 -18.68 -2.91
CA ILE A 252 -6.60 -19.49 -2.06
C ILE A 252 -6.32 -20.98 -2.29
N THR A 253 -6.36 -21.76 -1.22
CA THR A 253 -6.16 -23.21 -1.29
C THR A 253 -7.35 -23.90 -1.97
N THR A 254 -7.08 -24.98 -2.70
CA THR A 254 -8.07 -25.64 -3.57
C THR A 254 -7.96 -27.17 -3.53
N ASN A 255 -9.09 -27.83 -3.79
CA ASN A 255 -9.21 -29.29 -3.83
C ASN A 255 -9.01 -29.90 -5.23
N TYR A 256 -8.60 -29.09 -6.21
CA TYR A 256 -8.13 -29.63 -7.49
C TYR A 256 -6.86 -30.47 -7.25
N LEU A 257 -6.81 -31.69 -7.80
CA LEU A 257 -5.66 -32.60 -7.66
C LEU A 257 -4.33 -31.87 -7.91
N PRO A 258 -3.30 -32.03 -7.05
CA PRO A 258 -2.10 -31.17 -7.08
C PRO A 258 -1.37 -31.12 -8.43
N ASP A 259 -1.40 -32.23 -9.18
CA ASP A 259 -0.75 -32.40 -10.48
C ASP A 259 -1.49 -31.76 -11.66
N PHE A 260 -2.78 -31.40 -11.50
CA PHE A 260 -3.50 -30.60 -12.49
C PHE A 260 -2.99 -29.15 -12.44
N SER A 261 -2.84 -28.50 -13.59
CA SER A 261 -2.52 -27.07 -13.66
C SER A 261 -3.26 -26.43 -14.80
N PHE A 262 -3.77 -25.21 -14.59
CA PHE A 262 -4.32 -24.37 -15.65
C PHE A 262 -3.95 -22.90 -15.46
N VAL A 263 -3.90 -22.17 -16.56
CA VAL A 263 -3.68 -20.72 -16.61
C VAL A 263 -4.73 -20.15 -17.57
N GLU A 264 -5.56 -19.23 -17.08
CA GLU A 264 -6.46 -18.46 -17.95
C GLU A 264 -5.65 -17.50 -18.83
N ASP A 265 -5.83 -17.61 -20.15
CA ASP A 265 -5.13 -16.84 -21.17
C ASP A 265 -6.15 -16.20 -22.13
N SER A 266 -6.24 -14.88 -22.06
CA SER A 266 -7.15 -14.08 -22.90
C SER A 266 -6.79 -14.10 -24.39
N SER A 267 -5.58 -14.54 -24.77
CA SER A 267 -5.22 -14.74 -26.18
C SER A 267 -5.85 -16.00 -26.79
N LYS A 268 -6.45 -16.88 -25.96
CA LYS A 268 -7.06 -18.15 -26.37
C LYS A 268 -8.58 -18.15 -26.37
N VAL A 269 -9.21 -16.99 -26.17
CA VAL A 269 -10.65 -16.83 -26.41
C VAL A 269 -10.96 -17.09 -27.88
N MET A 270 -12.14 -17.65 -28.16
CA MET A 270 -12.56 -18.07 -29.50
C MET A 270 -13.88 -17.42 -29.89
N THR A 271 -13.97 -16.97 -31.13
CA THR A 271 -15.28 -16.72 -31.76
C THR A 271 -16.00 -18.05 -32.01
N LEU A 272 -17.33 -18.02 -32.16
CA LEU A 272 -18.13 -19.21 -32.48
C LEU A 272 -17.61 -19.95 -33.72
N LYS A 273 -17.14 -19.21 -34.73
CA LYS A 273 -16.55 -19.75 -35.97
C LYS A 273 -15.24 -20.50 -35.73
N GLU A 274 -14.45 -20.07 -34.75
CA GLU A 274 -13.19 -20.73 -34.36
C GLU A 274 -13.46 -21.97 -33.51
N TYR A 275 -14.42 -21.88 -32.59
CA TYR A 275 -14.93 -23.02 -31.84
C TYR A 275 -15.44 -24.14 -32.76
N ASP A 276 -16.35 -23.84 -33.69
CA ASP A 276 -16.89 -24.83 -34.65
C ASP A 276 -15.79 -25.46 -35.51
N LYS A 277 -14.76 -24.69 -35.86
CA LYS A 277 -13.60 -25.15 -36.64
C LYS A 277 -12.65 -26.02 -35.80
N ALA A 278 -12.50 -25.74 -34.51
CA ALA A 278 -11.74 -26.57 -33.57
C ALA A 278 -12.46 -27.91 -33.33
N LEU A 279 -13.76 -27.88 -33.07
CA LEU A 279 -14.60 -29.06 -32.87
C LEU A 279 -14.57 -29.99 -34.10
N LYS A 280 -14.77 -29.44 -35.30
CA LYS A 280 -14.68 -30.21 -36.57
C LYS A 280 -13.30 -30.81 -36.87
N LYS A 281 -12.24 -30.30 -36.23
CA LYS A 281 -10.87 -30.83 -36.33
C LYS A 281 -10.55 -31.88 -35.28
N GLY A 282 -11.46 -32.17 -34.34
CA GLY A 282 -11.18 -33.04 -33.19
C GLY A 282 -10.26 -32.39 -32.15
N ASN A 283 -10.11 -31.06 -32.15
CA ASN A 283 -9.43 -30.37 -31.07
C ASN A 283 -10.26 -30.46 -29.79
N PHE A 284 -9.59 -30.50 -28.63
CA PHE A 284 -10.28 -30.42 -27.35
C PHE A 284 -10.89 -29.02 -27.17
N VAL A 285 -12.19 -28.97 -26.87
CA VAL A 285 -12.94 -27.79 -26.46
C VAL A 285 -13.91 -28.20 -25.36
N LEU A 286 -14.19 -27.30 -24.42
CA LEU A 286 -15.27 -27.46 -23.43
C LEU A 286 -16.63 -27.21 -24.06
N GLU A 287 -17.67 -27.83 -23.52
CA GLU A 287 -19.00 -28.01 -24.14
C GLU A 287 -19.74 -26.71 -24.52
N ASN A 288 -19.57 -25.63 -23.75
CA ASN A 288 -20.31 -24.38 -23.97
C ASN A 288 -19.52 -23.42 -24.89
N PRO A 289 -19.99 -23.13 -26.13
CA PRO A 289 -19.28 -22.23 -27.04
C PRO A 289 -19.26 -20.77 -26.57
N GLU A 290 -20.19 -20.35 -25.71
CA GLU A 290 -20.18 -19.00 -25.15
C GLU A 290 -19.08 -18.83 -24.09
N PHE A 291 -18.71 -19.89 -23.37
CA PHE A 291 -17.62 -19.86 -22.40
C PHE A 291 -16.30 -19.46 -23.06
N HIS A 292 -15.99 -20.04 -24.23
CA HIS A 292 -14.77 -19.72 -24.98
C HIS A 292 -14.74 -18.29 -25.53
N ARG A 293 -15.88 -17.58 -25.62
CA ARG A 293 -15.90 -16.16 -26.01
C ARG A 293 -15.35 -15.24 -24.93
N TYR A 294 -15.38 -15.68 -23.68
CA TYR A 294 -14.98 -14.92 -22.50
C TYR A 294 -13.67 -15.44 -21.89
N TYR A 295 -13.44 -16.76 -21.95
CA TYR A 295 -12.33 -17.43 -21.28
C TYR A 295 -11.58 -18.38 -22.21
N GLY A 296 -10.25 -18.24 -22.25
CA GLY A 296 -9.33 -19.22 -22.82
C GLY A 296 -8.44 -19.80 -21.73
N PHE A 297 -8.00 -21.05 -21.87
CA PHE A 297 -7.15 -21.72 -20.88
C PHE A 297 -6.01 -22.49 -21.54
N ASP A 298 -4.82 -22.37 -20.96
CA ASP A 298 -3.78 -23.40 -21.02
C ASP A 298 -3.95 -24.36 -19.85
N PHE A 299 -3.76 -25.66 -20.08
CA PHE A 299 -3.85 -26.68 -19.05
C PHE A 299 -3.04 -27.93 -19.44
N ASN A 300 -2.63 -28.72 -18.46
CA ASN A 300 -1.78 -29.91 -18.69
C ASN A 300 -2.57 -31.23 -18.86
N ASP A 301 -3.83 -31.28 -18.43
CA ASP A 301 -4.67 -32.50 -18.45
C ASP A 301 -6.09 -32.21 -18.96
N LYS A 302 -6.43 -32.78 -20.12
CA LYS A 302 -7.74 -32.64 -20.78
C LYS A 302 -8.89 -33.28 -19.98
N VAL A 303 -8.65 -34.43 -19.35
CA VAL A 303 -9.68 -35.20 -18.64
C VAL A 303 -10.04 -34.49 -17.35
N LYS A 304 -9.03 -33.98 -16.63
CA LYS A 304 -9.25 -33.15 -15.43
C LYS A 304 -9.90 -31.82 -15.78
N MET A 305 -9.49 -31.15 -16.87
CA MET A 305 -10.15 -29.92 -17.34
C MET A 305 -11.66 -30.14 -17.56
N PHE A 306 -12.06 -31.21 -18.25
CA PHE A 306 -13.47 -31.56 -18.46
C PHE A 306 -14.20 -31.89 -17.14
N THR A 307 -13.55 -32.66 -16.25
CA THR A 307 -14.10 -33.07 -14.95
C THR A 307 -14.38 -31.87 -14.03
N TYR A 308 -13.52 -30.86 -14.08
CA TYR A 308 -13.60 -29.69 -13.21
C TYR A 308 -14.41 -28.53 -13.80
N PHE A 309 -14.41 -28.34 -15.12
CA PHE A 309 -15.17 -27.29 -15.80
C PHE A 309 -16.40 -27.89 -16.52
N THR A 310 -17.32 -28.47 -15.75
CA THR A 310 -18.61 -28.97 -16.27
C THR A 310 -19.47 -27.83 -16.86
N ALA A 311 -20.49 -28.15 -17.67
CA ALA A 311 -21.39 -27.15 -18.26
C ALA A 311 -21.94 -26.14 -17.22
N SER A 312 -22.37 -26.60 -16.04
CA SER A 312 -22.87 -25.72 -14.97
C SER A 312 -21.80 -24.78 -14.40
N VAL A 313 -20.53 -25.21 -14.34
CA VAL A 313 -19.41 -24.32 -13.96
C VAL A 313 -19.16 -23.30 -15.07
N GLN A 314 -19.18 -23.72 -16.33
CA GLN A 314 -19.01 -22.82 -17.48
C GLN A 314 -20.11 -21.74 -17.52
N GLU A 315 -21.37 -22.10 -17.22
CA GLU A 315 -22.49 -21.16 -17.12
C GLU A 315 -22.27 -20.11 -16.02
N LYS A 316 -21.90 -20.50 -14.80
CA LYS A 316 -21.58 -19.56 -13.71
C LYS A 316 -20.47 -18.58 -14.09
N PHE A 317 -19.44 -19.04 -14.82
CA PHE A 317 -18.37 -18.19 -15.33
C PHE A 317 -18.90 -17.18 -16.37
N ILE A 318 -19.75 -17.60 -17.30
CA ILE A 318 -20.40 -16.70 -18.27
C ILE A 318 -21.28 -15.65 -17.56
N GLU A 319 -22.06 -16.06 -16.55
CA GLU A 319 -22.88 -15.15 -15.73
C GLU A 319 -22.01 -14.12 -14.99
N TYR A 320 -20.89 -14.55 -14.40
CA TYR A 320 -19.93 -13.69 -13.73
C TYR A 320 -19.30 -12.65 -14.68
N GLU A 321 -18.86 -13.06 -15.88
CA GLU A 321 -18.31 -12.11 -16.85
C GLU A 321 -19.38 -11.10 -17.31
N LYS A 322 -20.58 -11.57 -17.65
CA LYS A 322 -21.70 -10.70 -18.04
C LYS A 322 -22.07 -9.71 -16.94
N TYR A 323 -22.10 -10.16 -15.68
CA TYR A 323 -22.33 -9.30 -14.53
C TYR A 323 -21.23 -8.22 -14.40
N MET A 324 -19.95 -8.60 -14.45
CA MET A 324 -18.84 -7.63 -14.33
C MET A 324 -18.83 -6.63 -15.49
N LEU A 325 -19.03 -7.09 -16.73
CA LEU A 325 -19.19 -6.22 -17.89
C LEU A 325 -20.37 -5.25 -17.73
N SER A 326 -21.51 -5.69 -17.18
CA SER A 326 -22.66 -4.81 -16.93
C SER A 326 -22.39 -3.68 -15.92
N LYS A 327 -21.41 -3.86 -15.03
CA LYS A 327 -20.95 -2.84 -14.07
C LYS A 327 -19.80 -1.98 -14.62
N GLY A 328 -19.36 -2.20 -15.88
CA GLY A 328 -18.20 -1.54 -16.48
C GLY A 328 -16.87 -2.05 -15.92
N GLU A 329 -16.85 -3.27 -15.39
CA GLU A 329 -15.78 -3.78 -14.55
C GLU A 329 -14.97 -4.90 -15.22
N ARG A 330 -13.64 -4.82 -15.10
CA ARG A 330 -12.74 -5.90 -15.55
C ARG A 330 -12.72 -7.06 -14.55
N THR A 331 -12.51 -8.25 -15.09
CA THR A 331 -12.16 -9.47 -14.35
C THR A 331 -10.64 -9.72 -14.39
N TYR A 332 -10.16 -10.68 -13.59
CA TYR A 332 -8.74 -11.03 -13.50
C TYR A 332 -8.54 -12.50 -13.89
N PRO A 333 -7.44 -12.86 -14.57
CA PRO A 333 -7.15 -14.25 -14.91
C PRO A 333 -7.06 -15.12 -13.66
N LEU A 334 -7.70 -16.29 -13.68
CA LEU A 334 -7.59 -17.32 -12.65
C LEU A 334 -6.60 -18.39 -13.09
N SER A 335 -5.62 -18.70 -12.25
CA SER A 335 -4.60 -19.72 -12.49
C SER A 335 -4.54 -20.72 -11.33
N LYS A 336 -4.19 -21.97 -11.64
CA LYS A 336 -4.05 -23.08 -10.70
C LYS A 336 -2.69 -23.73 -10.87
N ILE A 337 -1.88 -23.69 -9.80
CA ILE A 337 -0.58 -24.37 -9.72
C ILE A 337 -0.45 -25.00 -8.33
N ASN A 338 -0.01 -26.26 -8.27
CA ASN A 338 0.08 -27.04 -7.03
C ASN A 338 -1.25 -27.04 -6.27
N THR A 339 -1.27 -26.77 -4.97
CA THR A 339 -2.48 -26.77 -4.12
C THR A 339 -3.23 -25.43 -4.10
N ASN A 340 -2.87 -24.49 -4.98
CA ASN A 340 -3.36 -23.11 -4.94
C ASN A 340 -4.07 -22.70 -6.24
N LEU A 341 -5.16 -21.97 -6.08
CA LEU A 341 -5.62 -21.00 -7.05
C LEU A 341 -4.99 -19.64 -6.76
N TYR A 342 -4.78 -18.85 -7.79
CA TYR A 342 -4.43 -17.45 -7.65
C TYR A 342 -4.89 -16.60 -8.83
N SER A 343 -5.10 -15.32 -8.55
CA SER A 343 -5.21 -14.24 -9.54
C SER A 343 -4.21 -13.16 -9.19
N SER A 344 -3.58 -12.57 -10.21
CA SER A 344 -2.58 -11.50 -10.04
C SER A 344 -2.86 -10.32 -10.95
N ARG A 345 -2.57 -9.12 -10.47
CA ARG A 345 -2.69 -7.83 -11.18
C ARG A 345 -1.45 -6.97 -10.92
N GLU A 346 -1.18 -6.00 -11.79
CA GLU A 346 -0.26 -4.91 -11.47
C GLU A 346 -0.84 -4.07 -10.31
N TYR A 347 0.04 -3.48 -9.49
CA TYR A 347 -0.35 -2.74 -8.30
C TYR A 347 0.27 -1.34 -8.30
N ASP A 348 -0.56 -0.36 -8.65
CA ASP A 348 -0.17 1.04 -8.82
C ASP A 348 -0.68 1.95 -7.67
N ASN A 349 -1.14 1.36 -6.57
CA ASN A 349 -1.68 2.08 -5.42
C ASN A 349 -0.63 2.17 -4.29
N SER A 350 -0.92 2.92 -3.24
CA SER A 350 -0.04 3.09 -2.09
C SER A 350 0.30 1.74 -1.42
N LEU A 351 1.58 1.55 -1.12
CA LEU A 351 2.07 0.43 -0.32
C LEU A 351 1.65 0.54 1.16
N LEU A 352 1.11 1.70 1.60
CA LEU A 352 0.80 1.93 3.02
C LEU A 352 -0.34 1.06 3.56
N PHE A 353 -1.29 0.64 2.71
CA PHE A 353 -2.31 -0.36 3.03
C PHE A 353 -1.77 -1.79 3.27
N PHE A 354 -0.46 -1.98 3.13
CA PHE A 354 0.28 -3.20 3.43
C PHE A 354 1.45 -2.94 4.39
N SER A 355 1.49 -1.76 5.00
CA SER A 355 2.57 -1.28 5.87
C SER A 355 2.14 -1.24 7.33
N SER A 356 3.08 -1.42 8.25
CA SER A 356 2.92 -1.13 9.68
C SER A 356 3.43 0.27 10.03
N ILE A 357 3.23 1.23 9.12
CA ILE A 357 3.62 2.63 9.31
C ILE A 357 2.46 3.37 9.96
N HIS A 358 2.71 3.86 11.17
CA HIS A 358 1.77 4.67 11.93
C HIS A 358 1.72 6.12 11.44
N ASN A 359 2.86 6.75 11.12
CA ASN A 359 2.89 8.13 10.61
C ASN A 359 2.48 8.22 9.12
N TRP A 360 1.40 7.57 8.72
CA TRP A 360 1.03 7.40 7.31
C TRP A 360 0.32 8.63 6.71
N LEU A 361 -0.36 9.45 7.53
CA LEU A 361 -1.23 10.54 7.06
C LEU A 361 -0.53 11.55 6.13
N PRO A 362 0.68 12.09 6.45
CA PRO A 362 1.37 13.06 5.60
C PRO A 362 1.84 12.49 4.24
N TYR A 363 1.85 11.17 4.07
CA TYR A 363 2.18 10.51 2.80
C TYR A 363 0.95 10.25 1.92
N GLU A 364 -0.26 10.40 2.45
CA GLU A 364 -1.53 10.07 1.77
C GLU A 364 -2.40 11.29 1.44
N ILE A 365 -2.20 12.41 2.16
CA ILE A 365 -2.86 13.70 1.94
C ILE A 365 -1.85 14.85 2.06
N ASN A 366 -2.06 15.92 1.28
CA ASN A 366 -1.26 17.14 1.41
C ASN A 366 -1.77 17.97 2.60
N LEU A 367 -1.02 17.99 3.70
CA LEU A 367 -1.38 18.77 4.89
C LEU A 367 -1.18 20.29 4.72
N GLU A 368 -0.64 20.77 3.59
CA GLU A 368 -0.67 22.21 3.29
C GLU A 368 -2.09 22.68 2.93
N ASP A 369 -2.94 21.77 2.44
CA ASP A 369 -4.35 22.04 2.16
C ASP A 369 -5.22 21.92 3.42
N ARG A 370 -6.36 22.62 3.44
CA ARG A 370 -7.34 22.54 4.53
C ARG A 370 -8.21 21.29 4.37
N TRP A 371 -7.99 20.28 5.20
CA TRP A 371 -8.75 19.03 5.20
C TRP A 371 -9.71 18.91 6.39
N THR A 372 -10.94 18.47 6.10
CA THR A 372 -11.89 17.97 7.10
C THR A 372 -11.71 16.48 7.39
N ILE A 373 -12.15 16.05 8.57
CA ILE A 373 -12.17 14.63 8.98
C ILE A 373 -13.05 13.81 8.03
N GLU A 374 -14.17 14.39 7.61
CA GLU A 374 -15.11 13.83 6.66
C GLU A 374 -14.46 13.60 5.29
N GLU A 375 -13.75 14.59 4.73
CA GLU A 375 -13.03 14.45 3.45
C GLU A 375 -11.91 13.39 3.52
N ILE A 376 -11.16 13.34 4.63
CA ILE A 376 -10.13 12.31 4.84
C ILE A 376 -10.78 10.92 4.87
N ASN A 377 -11.89 10.76 5.60
CA ASN A 377 -12.61 9.50 5.69
C ASN A 377 -13.18 9.06 4.33
N GLU A 378 -13.78 9.95 3.55
CA GLU A 378 -14.28 9.63 2.20
C GLU A 378 -13.15 9.23 1.24
N ALA A 379 -11.98 9.86 1.35
CA ALA A 379 -10.78 9.47 0.61
C ALA A 379 -10.29 8.07 1.02
N LEU A 380 -10.26 7.76 2.33
CA LEU A 380 -9.87 6.44 2.84
C LEU A 380 -10.85 5.34 2.42
N ILE A 381 -12.17 5.57 2.53
CA ILE A 381 -13.21 4.65 2.05
C ILE A 381 -13.01 4.36 0.57
N SER A 382 -12.79 5.38 -0.25
CA SER A 382 -12.58 5.25 -1.70
C SER A 382 -11.33 4.42 -2.03
N LYS A 383 -10.19 4.72 -1.37
CA LYS A 383 -8.93 3.96 -1.53
C LYS A 383 -9.10 2.50 -1.08
N MET A 384 -9.82 2.25 0.01
CA MET A 384 -10.05 0.90 0.55
C MET A 384 -11.02 0.07 -0.29
N ILE A 385 -12.08 0.67 -0.86
CA ILE A 385 -12.95 0.02 -1.86
C ILE A 385 -12.11 -0.38 -3.07
N TYR A 386 -11.30 0.53 -3.61
CA TYR A 386 -10.41 0.24 -4.75
C TYR A 386 -9.42 -0.91 -4.46
N LEU A 387 -8.94 -1.00 -3.23
CA LEU A 387 -8.04 -2.06 -2.77
C LEU A 387 -8.75 -3.42 -2.68
N LEU A 388 -9.83 -3.50 -1.90
CA LEU A 388 -10.48 -4.75 -1.49
C LEU A 388 -11.40 -5.33 -2.57
N LYS A 389 -12.11 -4.50 -3.34
CA LYS A 389 -13.07 -4.96 -4.35
C LYS A 389 -12.45 -5.93 -5.37
N PRO A 390 -11.22 -5.71 -5.89
CA PRO A 390 -10.51 -6.68 -6.73
C PRO A 390 -10.09 -7.99 -6.04
N THR A 391 -9.75 -7.95 -4.75
CA THR A 391 -9.52 -9.16 -3.94
C THR A 391 -10.80 -9.97 -3.83
N PHE A 392 -11.93 -9.31 -3.52
CA PHE A 392 -13.25 -9.95 -3.47
C PHE A 392 -13.68 -10.50 -4.83
N LYS A 393 -13.40 -9.82 -5.96
CA LYS A 393 -13.59 -10.40 -7.31
C LYS A 393 -12.82 -11.69 -7.52
N SER A 394 -11.54 -11.69 -7.16
CA SER A 394 -10.66 -12.84 -7.36
C SER A 394 -11.13 -14.04 -6.55
N LEU A 395 -11.53 -13.82 -5.28
CA LEU A 395 -12.18 -14.82 -4.45
C LEU A 395 -13.51 -15.29 -5.07
N THR A 396 -14.39 -14.37 -5.47
CA THR A 396 -15.68 -14.69 -6.12
C THR A 396 -15.48 -15.58 -7.34
N LYS A 397 -14.51 -15.28 -8.20
CA LYS A 397 -14.18 -16.06 -9.39
C LYS A 397 -13.68 -17.46 -9.05
N ALA A 398 -12.88 -17.60 -7.99
CA ALA A 398 -12.48 -18.90 -7.47
C ALA A 398 -13.71 -19.70 -6.97
N TYR A 399 -14.62 -19.06 -6.21
CA TYR A 399 -15.85 -19.67 -5.69
C TYR A 399 -16.94 -19.97 -6.74
N LEU A 400 -16.76 -19.62 -8.02
CA LEU A 400 -17.64 -20.10 -9.10
C LEU A 400 -17.58 -21.63 -9.24
N ASN A 401 -16.44 -22.24 -8.89
CA ASN A 401 -16.31 -23.68 -8.80
C ASN A 401 -16.34 -24.15 -7.33
N ASN A 402 -16.89 -25.34 -7.11
CA ASN A 402 -17.10 -25.88 -5.77
C ASN A 402 -15.81 -26.46 -5.14
N TYR A 403 -14.73 -26.60 -5.90
CA TYR A 403 -13.44 -27.18 -5.46
C TYR A 403 -12.54 -26.20 -4.70
N ILE A 404 -13.11 -25.30 -3.88
CA ILE A 404 -12.35 -24.44 -2.95
C ILE A 404 -12.26 -25.13 -1.58
N ALA A 405 -11.12 -24.99 -0.91
CA ALA A 405 -10.76 -25.82 0.24
C ALA A 405 -11.57 -25.51 1.51
N SER A 406 -12.76 -26.12 1.63
CA SER A 406 -13.38 -26.46 2.92
C SER A 406 -13.43 -27.98 3.18
N GLU A 407 -13.27 -28.84 2.15
CA GLU A 407 -13.22 -30.31 2.26
C GLU A 407 -12.29 -30.97 1.20
N ASN A 408 -11.39 -31.87 1.61
CA ASN A 408 -10.35 -32.62 0.85
C ASN A 408 -10.72 -33.34 -0.48
N PHE A 409 -9.80 -33.29 -1.49
CA PHE A 409 -9.38 -34.47 -2.27
C PHE A 409 -7.85 -34.51 -2.51
N THR A 410 -7.11 -35.31 -1.73
CA THR A 410 -5.65 -35.56 -1.92
C THR A 410 -5.39 -36.67 -2.93
N GLU A 411 -6.28 -37.65 -2.93
CA GLU A 411 -6.52 -38.64 -3.98
C GLU A 411 -8.02 -38.54 -4.33
N LEU A 412 -8.45 -39.21 -5.40
CA LEU A 412 -9.86 -39.35 -5.73
C LEU A 412 -10.60 -40.17 -4.64
N GLY A 413 -11.11 -39.47 -3.61
CA GLY A 413 -11.85 -40.02 -2.48
C GLY A 413 -11.36 -39.65 -1.07
N SER A 414 -10.23 -38.94 -0.89
CA SER A 414 -9.63 -38.73 0.46
C SER A 414 -9.76 -37.32 1.07
N ARG A 415 -9.82 -37.28 2.42
CA ARG A 415 -9.79 -36.07 3.26
C ARG A 415 -8.43 -35.96 3.97
N TYR A 416 -7.85 -34.79 4.25
CA TYR A 416 -8.29 -33.40 4.00
C TYR A 416 -9.33 -32.94 5.00
N VAL A 417 -8.91 -32.87 6.26
CA VAL A 417 -9.45 -32.01 7.30
C VAL A 417 -8.62 -30.73 7.26
N SER A 418 -9.24 -29.55 7.12
CA SER A 418 -8.54 -28.30 7.39
C SER A 418 -8.12 -28.33 8.86
N THR A 419 -6.82 -28.44 9.13
CA THR A 419 -6.29 -28.52 10.50
C THR A 419 -6.21 -27.16 11.19
N TYR A 420 -6.70 -26.11 10.52
CA TYR A 420 -6.95 -24.79 11.10
C TYR A 420 -8.03 -24.88 12.18
N LYS A 421 -7.57 -25.15 13.41
CA LYS A 421 -8.16 -24.52 14.58
C LYS A 421 -7.84 -23.02 14.53
N ASP A 422 -8.57 -22.21 15.28
CA ASP A 422 -8.23 -20.80 15.57
C ASP A 422 -6.95 -20.70 16.43
N ILE A 423 -5.81 -21.12 15.87
CA ILE A 423 -4.51 -21.05 16.55
C ILE A 423 -4.01 -19.61 16.45
N LYS A 424 -4.52 -18.76 17.36
CA LYS A 424 -4.05 -17.39 17.58
C LYS A 424 -2.55 -17.31 17.90
N SER A 425 -1.97 -18.40 18.40
CA SER A 425 -0.54 -18.52 18.65
C SER A 425 0.22 -19.00 17.41
N VAL A 426 1.07 -18.15 16.84
CA VAL A 426 2.07 -18.58 15.86
C VAL A 426 2.96 -19.67 16.46
N SER A 427 3.37 -20.66 15.66
CA SER A 427 4.24 -21.72 16.16
C SER A 427 5.55 -21.14 16.69
N LYS A 428 6.00 -21.67 17.83
CA LYS A 428 7.31 -21.37 18.42
C LYS A 428 8.39 -22.35 17.97
N ASP A 429 8.09 -23.24 17.02
CA ASP A 429 9.09 -24.13 16.43
C ASP A 429 10.23 -23.31 15.81
N VAL A 430 11.47 -23.78 15.98
CA VAL A 430 12.71 -23.01 15.81
C VAL A 430 13.00 -22.56 14.37
N ASN A 431 12.13 -22.90 13.41
CA ASN A 431 12.06 -22.20 12.14
C ASN A 431 11.52 -20.78 12.38
N ILE A 432 12.46 -19.83 12.52
CA ILE A 432 12.23 -18.39 12.45
C ILE A 432 11.14 -18.11 11.41
N ASN A 433 10.06 -17.44 11.83
CA ASN A 433 8.98 -17.06 10.91
C ASN A 433 9.50 -15.94 9.98
N GLN A 434 10.23 -16.36 8.93
CA GLN A 434 10.93 -15.48 8.01
C GLN A 434 9.95 -14.56 7.27
N ILE A 435 8.75 -15.05 6.96
CA ILE A 435 7.67 -14.26 6.37
C ILE A 435 7.25 -13.13 7.32
N TYR A 436 7.03 -13.43 8.59
CA TYR A 436 6.68 -12.44 9.61
C TYR A 436 7.77 -11.36 9.75
N TRP A 437 9.04 -11.73 9.85
CA TRP A 437 10.13 -10.75 9.94
C TRP A 437 10.33 -9.97 8.64
N LEU A 438 10.15 -10.59 7.47
CA LEU A 438 10.15 -9.91 6.17
C LEU A 438 9.02 -8.87 6.09
N ASN A 439 7.81 -9.24 6.51
CA ASN A 439 6.67 -8.34 6.60
C ASN A 439 6.95 -7.15 7.53
N LYS A 440 7.55 -7.35 8.71
CA LYS A 440 7.93 -6.25 9.62
C LYS A 440 9.00 -5.34 8.99
N ILE A 441 10.04 -5.92 8.40
CA ILE A 441 11.17 -5.17 7.82
C ILE A 441 10.72 -4.32 6.63
N ILE A 442 9.93 -4.88 5.70
CA ILE A 442 9.48 -4.17 4.50
C ILE A 442 8.25 -3.30 4.82
N GLY A 443 7.28 -3.85 5.54
CA GLY A 443 6.06 -3.16 5.95
C GLY A 443 6.32 -1.98 6.89
N GLY A 444 7.31 -2.06 7.78
CA GLY A 444 7.76 -0.91 8.59
C GLY A 444 8.73 0.04 7.85
N ARG A 445 9.12 -0.27 6.60
CA ARG A 445 10.21 0.39 5.86
C ARG A 445 11.44 0.62 6.74
N ILE A 446 11.86 -0.45 7.41
CA ILE A 446 12.90 -0.42 8.44
C ILE A 446 14.27 -0.10 7.83
N PHE A 447 14.57 -0.68 6.66
CA PHE A 447 15.81 -0.46 5.94
C PHE A 447 15.64 0.46 4.72
N SER A 448 16.71 1.19 4.41
CA SER A 448 16.83 2.03 3.22
C SER A 448 18.18 1.78 2.55
N LEU A 449 18.26 2.07 1.25
CA LEU A 449 19.54 2.14 0.54
C LEU A 449 20.21 3.49 0.87
N ILE A 450 21.50 3.45 1.23
CA ILE A 450 22.25 4.62 1.72
C ILE A 450 23.48 4.97 0.86
N THR A 451 23.96 4.05 0.02
CA THR A 451 25.16 4.25 -0.81
C THR A 451 24.87 4.95 -2.12
N LYS A 452 23.67 4.73 -2.69
CA LYS A 452 23.23 5.24 -3.99
C LYS A 452 21.72 5.47 -4.02
N ARG A 453 21.29 6.36 -4.91
CA ARG A 453 19.86 6.55 -5.20
C ARG A 453 19.32 5.34 -5.97
N ALA A 454 18.12 4.88 -5.58
CA ALA A 454 17.39 3.84 -6.29
C ALA A 454 16.42 4.46 -7.31
N ASP A 455 16.58 4.10 -8.58
CA ASP A 455 15.67 4.47 -9.69
C ASP A 455 14.71 3.33 -10.08
N ARG A 456 14.79 2.21 -9.33
CA ARG A 456 13.90 1.05 -9.39
C ARG A 456 13.46 0.65 -7.98
N ASN A 457 12.32 -0.04 -7.90
CA ASN A 457 11.82 -0.59 -6.65
C ASN A 457 12.86 -1.53 -6.01
N THR A 458 13.15 -1.35 -4.73
CA THR A 458 14.15 -2.13 -4.00
C THR A 458 13.67 -3.57 -3.80
N ILE A 459 14.49 -4.53 -4.22
CA ILE A 459 14.29 -5.96 -4.02
C ILE A 459 14.90 -6.35 -2.68
N TYR A 460 14.14 -7.08 -1.86
CA TYR A 460 14.54 -7.53 -0.51
C TYR A 460 14.77 -9.05 -0.50
N GLU A 461 15.94 -9.48 -0.04
CA GLU A 461 16.35 -10.89 -0.03
C GLU A 461 16.92 -11.23 1.36
N ILE A 462 16.37 -12.22 2.07
CA ILE A 462 17.01 -12.76 3.28
C ILE A 462 18.03 -13.79 2.82
N ILE A 463 19.32 -13.45 2.88
CA ILE A 463 20.40 -14.26 2.30
C ILE A 463 21.09 -15.18 3.30
N GLY A 464 20.79 -15.06 4.60
CA GLY A 464 21.39 -15.89 5.63
C GLY A 464 20.85 -15.60 7.02
N SER A 465 21.06 -16.54 7.92
CA SER A 465 20.72 -16.42 9.35
C SER A 465 21.74 -17.17 10.21
N ASP A 466 22.08 -16.61 11.36
CA ASP A 466 22.91 -17.23 12.41
C ASP A 466 22.17 -17.16 13.76
N PHE A 467 22.48 -18.02 14.73
CA PHE A 467 21.70 -18.14 15.95
C PHE A 467 22.50 -18.53 17.20
N THR A 468 22.08 -17.98 18.34
CA THR A 468 22.41 -18.46 19.68
C THR A 468 21.21 -19.23 20.26
N ASN A 469 21.31 -19.64 21.54
CA ASN A 469 20.18 -20.22 22.27
C ASN A 469 19.01 -19.24 22.51
N SER A 470 19.15 -17.94 22.20
CA SER A 470 18.11 -16.94 22.49
C SER A 470 18.00 -15.77 21.52
N THR A 471 19.01 -15.53 20.69
CA THR A 471 19.04 -14.43 19.72
C THR A 471 19.34 -14.99 18.34
N THR A 472 18.61 -14.53 17.33
CA THR A 472 18.84 -14.82 15.90
C THR A 472 19.38 -13.58 15.21
N GLU A 473 20.41 -13.73 14.37
CA GLU A 473 20.82 -12.75 13.36
C GLU A 473 20.19 -13.11 12.01
N LEU A 474 19.61 -12.13 11.31
CA LEU A 474 19.13 -12.22 9.94
C LEU A 474 19.92 -11.24 9.07
N ILE A 475 20.51 -11.72 7.98
CA ILE A 475 21.20 -10.90 6.99
C ILE A 475 20.24 -10.62 5.84
N VAL A 476 19.88 -9.36 5.67
CA VAL A 476 18.96 -8.90 4.62
C VAL A 476 19.74 -8.10 3.59
N LYS A 477 19.62 -8.49 2.34
CA LYS A 477 20.22 -7.80 1.19
C LYS A 477 19.14 -6.99 0.49
N LEU A 478 19.38 -5.68 0.40
CA LEU A 478 18.60 -4.78 -0.43
C LEU A 478 19.31 -4.64 -1.78
N THR A 479 18.56 -4.69 -2.88
CA THR A 479 19.10 -4.58 -4.23
C THR A 479 18.26 -3.62 -5.06
N SER A 480 18.90 -2.70 -5.77
CA SER A 480 18.22 -1.84 -6.75
C SER A 480 19.16 -1.49 -7.91
N PHE A 481 18.76 -0.50 -8.71
CA PHE A 481 19.46 -0.02 -9.90
C PHE A 481 19.51 1.50 -9.86
N GLU A 482 20.67 2.07 -10.21
CA GLU A 482 20.91 3.50 -10.36
C GLU A 482 20.92 3.83 -11.86
N ALA A 483 20.19 4.87 -12.26
CA ALA A 483 20.05 5.29 -13.66
C ALA A 483 21.08 6.34 -14.06
N HIS A 484 21.79 6.11 -15.16
CA HIS A 484 22.78 7.02 -15.74
C HIS A 484 22.36 7.40 -17.17
N ASN A 485 22.32 8.69 -17.48
CA ASN A 485 22.11 9.16 -18.84
C ASN A 485 23.43 9.04 -19.62
N GLU A 486 23.43 8.23 -20.67
CA GLU A 486 24.59 7.97 -21.52
C GLU A 486 24.28 8.31 -22.98
N ILE A 487 25.33 8.45 -23.80
CA ILE A 487 25.21 8.72 -25.24
C ILE A 487 26.00 7.65 -25.99
N ASP A 488 25.36 6.95 -26.92
CA ASP A 488 26.02 6.05 -27.85
C ASP A 488 26.33 6.80 -29.15
N VAL A 489 27.51 6.59 -29.72
CA VAL A 489 27.99 7.28 -30.93
C VAL A 489 27.94 6.31 -32.11
N VAL A 490 26.75 6.19 -32.69
CA VAL A 490 26.47 5.22 -33.74
C VAL A 490 26.85 5.79 -35.11
N PHE A 491 27.74 5.11 -35.83
CA PHE A 491 28.13 5.51 -37.19
C PHE A 491 27.13 4.96 -38.23
N LYS A 492 26.40 5.84 -38.92
CA LYS A 492 25.56 5.50 -40.09
C LYS A 492 25.85 6.42 -41.27
N GLN A 493 25.87 5.84 -42.48
CA GLN A 493 26.07 6.56 -43.74
C GLN A 493 27.34 7.47 -43.78
N GLY A 494 28.38 7.12 -43.02
CA GLY A 494 29.61 7.91 -42.91
C GLY A 494 29.62 9.02 -41.85
N TYR A 495 28.53 9.18 -41.09
CA TYR A 495 28.40 10.19 -40.04
C TYR A 495 28.20 9.56 -38.67
N SER A 496 28.82 10.12 -37.64
CA SER A 496 28.50 9.81 -36.25
C SER A 496 27.13 10.41 -35.89
N VAL A 497 26.26 9.64 -35.26
CA VAL A 497 24.97 10.07 -34.74
C VAL A 497 24.94 9.75 -33.25
N GLU A 498 24.78 10.78 -32.43
CA GLU A 498 24.64 10.64 -30.99
C GLU A 498 23.23 10.16 -30.66
N VAL A 499 23.13 9.03 -29.97
CA VAL A 499 21.88 8.42 -29.53
C VAL A 499 21.84 8.44 -28.00
N PRO A 500 21.05 9.32 -27.36
CA PRO A 500 20.91 9.34 -25.91
C PRO A 500 20.13 8.11 -25.42
N TYR A 501 20.53 7.55 -24.29
CA TYR A 501 19.87 6.43 -23.62
C TYR A 501 20.09 6.47 -22.11
N VAL A 502 19.43 5.57 -21.38
CA VAL A 502 19.53 5.46 -19.91
C VAL A 502 20.00 4.07 -19.54
N ARG A 503 21.24 3.96 -19.05
CA ARG A 503 21.80 2.72 -18.51
C ARG A 503 21.44 2.54 -17.04
N TYR A 504 21.24 1.31 -16.61
CA TYR A 504 20.86 0.96 -15.24
C TYR A 504 21.92 0.08 -14.57
N TYR A 505 22.66 0.64 -13.62
CA TYR A 505 23.71 -0.07 -12.89
C TYR A 505 23.14 -0.71 -11.61
N LYS A 506 23.19 -2.04 -11.53
CA LYS A 506 22.76 -2.79 -10.35
C LYS A 506 23.69 -2.52 -9.16
N PHE A 507 23.12 -2.28 -7.98
CA PHE A 507 23.85 -2.23 -6.72
C PHE A 507 23.08 -2.95 -5.60
N SER A 508 23.79 -3.37 -4.56
CA SER A 508 23.24 -4.08 -3.42
C SER A 508 23.90 -3.64 -2.12
N GLU A 509 23.14 -3.63 -1.04
CA GLU A 509 23.62 -3.33 0.32
C GLU A 509 23.18 -4.42 1.28
N LEU A 510 24.00 -4.71 2.29
CA LEU A 510 23.69 -5.65 3.37
C LEU A 510 23.20 -4.90 4.60
N LYS A 511 22.22 -5.49 5.28
CA LYS A 511 21.56 -4.99 6.49
C LYS A 511 21.43 -6.15 7.48
N LYS A 512 21.31 -5.85 8.78
CA LYS A 512 21.16 -6.87 9.83
C LYS A 512 19.94 -6.62 10.70
N THR A 513 19.20 -7.68 10.99
CA THR A 513 18.18 -7.70 12.04
C THR A 513 18.58 -8.74 13.08
N PHE A 514 18.65 -8.34 14.35
CA PHE A 514 18.73 -9.26 15.47
C PHE A 514 17.35 -9.43 16.10
N THR A 515 16.97 -10.64 16.49
CA THR A 515 15.66 -10.92 17.12
C THR A 515 15.84 -11.80 18.36
N ASN A 516 15.09 -11.54 19.43
CA ASN A 516 15.16 -12.28 20.69
C ASN A 516 13.75 -12.44 21.30
N GLN A 517 13.37 -13.67 21.63
CA GLN A 517 12.01 -14.03 22.05
C GLN A 517 11.84 -14.18 23.57
N LYS A 518 12.85 -13.84 24.39
CA LYS A 518 12.76 -13.95 25.87
C LYS A 518 11.85 -12.91 26.51
N PHE A 519 11.67 -11.77 25.87
CA PHE A 519 10.70 -10.75 26.24
C PHE A 519 9.78 -10.47 25.06
N VAL A 520 8.47 -10.61 25.29
CA VAL A 520 7.40 -10.37 24.32
C VAL A 520 6.32 -9.54 25.02
N LEU A 521 5.59 -8.72 24.28
CA LEU A 521 4.41 -8.02 24.82
C LEU A 521 3.21 -8.96 24.89
N SER A 522 2.49 -8.92 26.02
CA SER A 522 1.32 -9.76 26.28
C SER A 522 0.06 -9.31 25.55
N THR A 523 -0.06 -8.01 25.25
CA THR A 523 -1.20 -7.44 24.53
C THR A 523 -1.10 -7.68 23.01
N GLU A 524 -2.14 -8.26 22.41
CA GLU A 524 -2.23 -8.50 20.97
C GLU A 524 -2.12 -7.20 20.17
N GLY A 525 -1.18 -7.12 19.23
CA GLY A 525 -0.94 -5.93 18.41
C GLY A 525 -0.26 -4.77 19.13
N ALA A 526 0.26 -4.97 20.35
CA ALA A 526 1.11 -3.97 21.00
C ALA A 526 2.46 -3.87 20.32
N GLU A 527 2.91 -2.64 20.04
CA GLU A 527 4.21 -2.33 19.47
C GLU A 527 4.84 -1.12 20.18
N ILE A 528 6.15 -1.22 20.45
CA ILE A 528 6.97 -0.18 21.05
C ILE A 528 8.23 -0.03 20.18
N TYR A 529 8.51 1.18 19.72
CA TYR A 529 9.60 1.51 18.81
C TYR A 529 10.62 2.42 19.48
N ALA A 530 11.86 2.40 18.99
CA ALA A 530 12.84 3.44 19.26
C ALA A 530 13.63 3.75 17.97
N TYR A 531 13.91 5.03 17.74
CA TYR A 531 14.60 5.52 16.53
C TYR A 531 13.92 5.14 15.20
N ASP A 532 12.58 5.09 15.19
CA ASP A 532 11.81 4.82 13.98
C ASP A 532 10.90 6.00 13.58
N ASP A 533 11.42 6.87 12.72
CA ASP A 533 10.70 8.07 12.21
C ASP A 533 9.35 7.72 11.57
N ASN A 534 9.22 6.54 10.95
CA ASN A 534 7.97 6.06 10.35
C ASN A 534 6.87 5.82 11.41
N ASN A 535 7.26 5.60 12.67
CA ASN A 535 6.40 5.30 13.80
C ASN A 535 6.54 6.31 14.95
N SER A 536 7.19 7.45 14.69
CA SER A 536 7.37 8.58 15.61
C SER A 536 6.07 9.23 16.12
N HIS A 537 4.93 8.93 15.48
CA HIS A 537 3.61 9.40 15.88
C HIS A 537 2.62 8.27 16.24
N ALA A 538 3.10 7.03 16.42
CA ALA A 538 2.27 5.87 16.79
C ALA A 538 1.43 6.09 18.08
N ILE A 539 2.03 6.79 19.06
CA ILE A 539 1.42 7.68 20.06
C ILE A 539 2.55 8.29 20.89
N SER A 540 2.44 9.59 21.15
CA SER A 540 3.31 10.35 22.07
C SER A 540 2.49 11.42 22.80
N ALA A 541 1.39 11.01 23.45
CA ALA A 541 0.57 11.86 24.32
C ALA A 541 -0.38 11.05 25.24
N LEU A 542 0.15 10.09 26.00
CA LEU A 542 -0.43 9.87 27.32
C LEU A 542 0.05 11.02 28.20
N GLY A 543 -0.87 11.80 28.77
CA GLY A 543 -0.58 12.94 29.65
C GLY A 543 0.01 12.57 31.03
N ASN A 544 0.71 11.43 31.12
CA ASN A 544 1.39 10.98 32.33
C ASN A 544 2.76 11.65 32.41
N ALA A 545 2.89 12.64 33.30
CA ALA A 545 4.18 13.19 33.72
C ALA A 545 5.14 12.12 34.30
N ASP A 546 4.62 10.94 34.65
CA ASP A 546 5.39 9.77 35.11
C ASP A 546 6.16 9.02 34.01
N LEU A 547 5.92 9.31 32.72
CA LEU A 547 6.72 8.78 31.60
C LEU A 547 7.96 9.66 31.36
N ASN A 548 8.87 9.59 32.34
CA ASN A 548 10.18 10.24 32.51
C ASN A 548 10.87 10.85 31.26
N PRO A 549 11.59 11.99 31.38
CA PRO A 549 12.43 12.57 30.31
C PRO A 549 13.55 11.67 29.74
N ASP A 550 13.72 10.44 30.26
CA ASP A 550 14.54 9.41 29.62
C ASP A 550 13.93 8.90 28.29
N ASN A 551 12.62 9.04 28.08
CA ASN A 551 11.96 8.63 26.83
C ASN A 551 12.38 9.50 25.63
N ASP A 552 12.42 10.83 25.83
CA ASP A 552 12.82 11.80 24.80
C ASP A 552 14.26 11.54 24.34
N ASN A 553 15.13 11.13 25.26
CA ASN A 553 16.55 10.90 24.98
C ASN A 553 16.83 9.74 24.00
N ASN A 554 15.91 8.78 23.84
CA ASN A 554 16.07 7.61 22.97
C ASN A 554 14.99 7.50 21.88
N GLY A 555 14.18 8.54 21.68
CA GLY A 555 13.15 8.59 20.62
C GLY A 555 12.16 7.42 20.70
N ILE A 556 11.70 7.08 21.91
CA ILE A 556 10.82 5.94 22.16
C ILE A 556 9.36 6.33 21.90
N THR A 557 8.67 5.55 21.08
CA THR A 557 7.22 5.69 20.82
C THR A 557 6.52 4.34 20.92
N PHE A 558 5.20 4.33 21.00
CA PHE A 558 4.42 3.10 21.18
C PHE A 558 2.98 3.30 20.71
N ASN A 559 2.30 2.22 20.32
CA ASN A 559 0.92 2.30 19.83
C ASN A 559 -0.14 2.21 20.96
N VAL A 560 -1.43 2.35 20.62
CA VAL A 560 -2.57 2.32 21.56
C VAL A 560 -2.57 1.04 22.41
N GLN A 561 -2.25 -0.09 21.78
CA GLN A 561 -2.29 -1.41 22.38
C GLN A 561 -1.18 -1.56 23.44
N ALA A 562 0.04 -1.09 23.17
CA ALA A 562 1.11 -1.04 24.16
C ALA A 562 0.76 -0.12 25.35
N ALA A 563 0.12 1.03 25.08
CA ALA A 563 -0.33 1.96 26.11
C ALA A 563 -1.35 1.36 27.10
N SER A 564 -2.09 0.31 26.70
CA SER A 564 -3.09 -0.35 27.56
C SER A 564 -2.50 -1.15 28.74
N ASN A 565 -1.22 -1.56 28.65
CA ASN A 565 -0.53 -2.30 29.72
C ASN A 565 0.69 -1.50 30.23
N PHE A 566 0.43 -0.49 31.05
CA PHE A 566 1.44 0.46 31.51
C PHE A 566 2.65 -0.17 32.23
N VAL A 567 2.44 -1.26 32.98
CA VAL A 567 3.53 -1.96 33.69
C VAL A 567 4.49 -2.63 32.71
N GLU A 568 3.94 -3.25 31.66
CA GLU A 568 4.70 -3.89 30.60
C GLU A 568 5.42 -2.86 29.72
N LEU A 569 4.75 -1.76 29.38
CA LEU A 569 5.34 -0.60 28.71
C LEU A 569 6.53 -0.01 29.49
N GLN A 570 6.39 0.21 30.79
CA GLN A 570 7.51 0.67 31.63
C GLN A 570 8.69 -0.31 31.64
N LYS A 571 8.44 -1.62 31.65
CA LYS A 571 9.50 -2.63 31.57
C LYS A 571 10.20 -2.58 30.20
N ALA A 572 9.44 -2.50 29.11
CA ALA A 572 9.96 -2.38 27.75
C ALA A 572 10.85 -1.13 27.57
N ILE A 573 10.39 0.04 28.04
CA ILE A 573 11.17 1.29 28.05
C ILE A 573 12.51 1.11 28.79
N ARG A 574 12.50 0.47 29.97
CA ARG A 574 13.73 0.20 30.73
C ARG A 574 14.69 -0.74 29.99
N ILE A 575 14.17 -1.71 29.23
CA ILE A 575 14.99 -2.61 28.39
C ILE A 575 15.68 -1.79 27.29
N ILE A 576 14.94 -0.97 26.53
CA ILE A 576 15.46 -0.12 25.46
C ILE A 576 16.53 0.85 26.00
N ASN A 577 16.23 1.55 27.11
CA ASN A 577 17.15 2.49 27.74
C ASN A 577 18.43 1.80 28.26
N SER A 578 18.29 0.60 28.83
CA SER A 578 19.45 -0.19 29.30
C SER A 578 20.28 -0.72 28.12
N PHE A 579 19.65 -1.03 26.99
CA PHE A 579 20.32 -1.49 25.77
C PHE A 579 21.20 -0.38 25.19
N TYR A 580 20.63 0.80 24.90
CA TYR A 580 21.40 1.93 24.38
C TYR A 580 22.41 2.50 25.38
N ARG A 581 22.23 2.28 26.69
CA ARG A 581 23.27 2.59 27.68
C ARG A 581 24.47 1.64 27.61
N ARG A 582 24.27 0.39 27.20
CA ARG A 582 25.35 -0.62 27.06
C ARG A 582 26.00 -0.62 25.68
N LEU A 583 25.25 -0.25 24.64
CA LEU A 583 25.71 -0.11 23.26
C LEU A 583 25.35 1.29 22.71
N PRO A 584 25.99 2.37 23.21
CA PRO A 584 25.69 3.74 22.81
C PRO A 584 25.98 4.02 21.32
N GLU A 585 26.86 3.25 20.69
CA GLU A 585 27.17 3.34 19.25
C GLU A 585 25.99 2.92 18.34
N LEU A 586 25.02 2.17 18.87
CA LEU A 586 23.79 1.80 18.18
C LEU A 586 22.71 2.88 18.25
N LYS A 587 22.89 3.91 19.09
CA LYS A 587 21.98 5.05 19.22
C LYS A 587 21.96 5.84 17.90
N ASN A 588 20.77 6.13 17.36
CA ASN A 588 20.54 6.67 16.01
C ASN A 588 20.97 5.76 14.82
N ASN A 589 21.86 4.79 15.03
CA ASN A 589 22.35 3.87 13.98
C ASN A 589 21.55 2.57 13.85
N SER A 590 20.58 2.36 14.75
CA SER A 590 19.68 1.21 14.72
C SER A 590 18.26 1.58 15.13
N LYS A 591 17.27 0.87 14.56
CA LYS A 591 15.88 0.90 15.00
C LYS A 591 15.63 -0.23 15.99
N PHE A 592 14.87 0.04 17.04
CA PHE A 592 14.42 -0.95 18.01
C PHE A 592 12.92 -1.16 17.86
N LEU A 593 12.45 -2.42 17.92
CA LEU A 593 11.04 -2.78 18.02
C LEU A 593 10.87 -3.81 19.13
N ILE A 594 9.78 -3.69 19.90
CA ILE A 594 9.29 -4.73 20.80
C ILE A 594 7.80 -4.94 20.51
N ASP A 595 7.42 -6.19 20.26
CA ASP A 595 6.02 -6.56 20.08
C ASP A 595 5.70 -7.94 20.69
N ASN A 596 4.54 -8.52 20.33
CA ASN A 596 4.10 -9.82 20.82
C ASN A 596 4.89 -11.03 20.28
N TYR A 597 5.90 -10.83 19.44
CA TYR A 597 6.82 -11.86 18.94
C TYR A 597 8.23 -11.75 19.50
N GLY A 598 8.62 -10.58 19.97
CA GLY A 598 9.89 -10.40 20.66
C GLY A 598 10.46 -8.99 20.59
N ILE A 599 11.73 -8.91 20.95
CA ILE A 599 12.61 -7.77 20.68
C ILE A 599 13.22 -7.96 19.29
N SER A 600 13.27 -6.90 18.49
CA SER A 600 14.13 -6.83 17.31
C SER A 600 14.93 -5.52 17.22
N ILE A 601 16.17 -5.64 16.75
CA ILE A 601 17.12 -4.55 16.56
C ILE A 601 17.58 -4.58 15.12
N HIS A 602 17.45 -3.45 14.42
CA HIS A 602 17.66 -3.36 12.98
C HIS A 602 18.78 -2.36 12.67
N ILE A 603 19.86 -2.82 12.04
CA ILE A 603 21.02 -2.01 11.68
C ILE A 603 21.01 -1.75 10.18
N ASN A 604 20.89 -0.46 9.81
CA ASN A 604 20.82 -0.04 8.41
C ASN A 604 22.20 0.26 7.78
N ASN A 605 23.20 0.67 8.57
CA ASN A 605 24.58 0.78 8.11
C ASN A 605 25.49 -0.21 8.86
N LEU A 606 26.06 -1.17 8.15
CA LEU A 606 26.96 -2.17 8.75
C LEU A 606 28.41 -1.69 8.85
N ASP A 607 28.83 -0.73 8.04
CA ASP A 607 30.22 -0.25 8.01
C ASP A 607 30.52 0.63 9.25
N ASP A 608 29.54 1.45 9.67
CA ASP A 608 29.61 2.27 10.88
C ASP A 608 29.47 1.44 12.17
N THR A 609 28.83 0.27 12.10
CA THR A 609 28.32 -0.44 13.29
C THR A 609 28.87 -1.85 13.42
N LYS A 610 30.07 -1.97 14.02
CA LYS A 610 30.82 -3.23 14.22
C LYS A 610 30.23 -4.14 15.30
N VAL A 611 29.02 -4.65 15.04
CA VAL A 611 28.21 -5.40 16.01
C VAL A 611 28.10 -6.87 15.59
N SER A 612 28.27 -7.77 16.56
CA SER A 612 28.15 -9.22 16.39
C SER A 612 26.95 -9.80 17.15
N LEU A 613 26.40 -10.90 16.65
CA LEU A 613 25.34 -11.67 17.31
C LEU A 613 25.64 -11.96 18.79
N ARG A 614 26.86 -12.39 19.12
CA ARG A 614 27.27 -12.70 20.50
C ARG A 614 27.21 -11.46 21.41
N MET A 615 27.54 -10.28 20.90
CA MET A 615 27.48 -9.04 21.68
C MET A 615 26.05 -8.61 21.96
N ILE A 616 25.16 -8.67 20.94
CA ILE A 616 23.73 -8.39 21.12
C ILE A 616 23.10 -9.38 22.10
N ASP A 617 23.38 -10.68 21.96
CA ASP A 617 22.85 -11.73 22.83
C ASP A 617 23.29 -11.53 24.29
N GLN A 618 24.58 -11.25 24.54
CA GLN A 618 25.09 -10.95 25.89
C GLN A 618 24.45 -9.70 26.50
N VAL A 619 24.26 -8.63 25.71
CA VAL A 619 23.67 -7.38 26.20
C VAL A 619 22.19 -7.58 26.53
N LEU A 620 21.39 -8.16 25.63
CA LEU A 620 19.96 -8.42 25.85
C LEU A 620 19.74 -9.39 27.01
N ASN A 621 20.46 -10.51 27.06
CA ASN A 621 20.35 -11.51 28.13
C ASN A 621 20.83 -11.00 29.50
N GLY A 622 21.62 -9.92 29.52
CA GLY A 622 22.02 -9.24 30.75
C GLY A 622 21.09 -8.09 31.16
N ILE A 623 19.97 -7.88 30.45
CA ILE A 623 18.96 -6.83 30.71
C ILE A 623 17.57 -7.45 30.98
N ILE A 624 17.20 -8.50 30.23
CA ILE A 624 15.92 -9.23 30.32
C ILE A 624 15.87 -10.13 31.56
#